data_AF-A0A4C1ZYQ5-F1
#
_entry.id   AF-A0A4C1ZYQ5-F1
#
_cell.length_a   1.000
_cell.length_b   1.000
_cell.length_c   1.000
_cell.angle_alpha   90.00
_cell.angle_beta   90.00
_cell.angle_gamma   90.00
#
_symmetry.space_group_name_H-M   'P 1'
#
loop_
_entity.id
_entity.type
_entity.pdbx_description
1 polymer ?
#
loop_
_entity_poly.entity_id
_entity_poly.type
_entity_poly.pdbx_seq_one_letter_code
_entity_poly.pdbx_strand_id
1 'polypeptide(L)'
;MRCVQCFVSSRRRNLILKNKKKLPEGIYIKEDFTKETLEIRKSLQPKLEEERNKGNIAYLRGEKLITKKPSDIQKSEKRKRDPFYSPNQNQQPFSAGPKKIAAKNAFEFMTRHRSNSFNEKINN
;
A
#
# COMPACT_ATOMS: atom_id res chain seq x y z
N MET A 1 18.21 17.31 30.79
CA MET A 1 19.13 16.28 30.25
C MET A 1 18.68 15.87 28.86
N ARG A 2 19.61 15.67 27.92
CA ARG A 2 19.30 15.16 26.58
C ARG A 2 20.03 13.84 26.39
N CYS A 3 19.29 12.77 26.16
CA CYS A 3 19.85 11.45 25.89
C CYS A 3 19.78 11.16 24.38
N VAL A 4 20.82 10.53 23.87
CA VAL A 4 20.88 9.99 22.51
C VAL A 4 20.99 8.48 22.64
N GLN A 5 20.07 7.75 22.01
CA GLN A 5 20.02 6.30 22.09
C GLN A 5 20.31 5.70 20.71
N CYS A 6 21.38 4.92 20.63
CA CYS A 6 21.68 4.13 19.44
C CYS A 6 20.86 2.83 19.48
N PHE A 7 20.26 2.48 18.34
CA PHE A 7 19.51 1.23 18.16
C PHE A 7 20.22 0.35 17.15
N VAL A 8 20.37 -0.94 17.48
CA VAL A 8 20.94 -1.94 16.56
C VAL A 8 19.99 -2.23 15.39
N SER A 9 18.67 -2.17 15.65
CA SER A 9 17.64 -2.45 14.65
C SER A 9 16.73 -1.25 14.42
N SER A 10 16.55 -0.90 13.14
CA SER A 10 15.58 0.11 12.71
C SER A 10 14.13 -0.24 13.08
N ARG A 11 13.80 -1.54 13.17
CA ARG A 11 12.46 -2.01 13.58
C ARG A 11 12.13 -1.58 15.00
N ARG A 12 13.06 -1.76 15.94
CA ARG A 12 12.86 -1.37 17.36
C ARG A 12 12.69 0.14 17.48
N ARG A 13 13.57 0.91 16.82
CA ARG A 13 13.47 2.38 16.73
C ARG A 13 12.10 2.83 16.20
N ASN A 14 11.64 2.26 15.09
CA ASN A 14 10.34 2.59 14.50
C ASN A 14 9.15 2.24 15.41
N LEU A 15 9.23 1.13 16.14
CA LEU A 15 8.17 0.73 17.09
C LEU A 15 8.03 1.73 18.24
N ILE A 16 9.15 2.19 18.79
CA ILE A 16 9.19 3.19 19.86
C ILE A 16 8.60 4.52 19.36
N LEU A 17 9.01 4.97 18.18
CA LEU A 17 8.50 6.22 17.60
C LEU A 17 7.00 6.18 17.28
N LYS A 18 6.45 5.01 16.90
CA LYS A 18 5.00 4.82 16.73
C LYS A 18 4.26 4.89 18.06
N ASN A 19 4.83 4.32 19.12
CA ASN A 19 4.23 4.26 20.45
C ASN A 19 4.53 5.49 21.33
N LYS A 20 5.26 6.49 20.84
CA LYS A 20 5.70 7.64 21.64
C LYS A 20 4.58 8.43 22.33
N LYS A 21 3.36 8.38 21.79
CA LYS A 21 2.17 9.03 22.38
C LYS A 21 1.69 8.36 23.68
N LYS A 22 2.13 7.13 23.95
CA LYS A 22 1.77 6.36 25.16
C LYS A 22 2.74 6.61 26.33
N LEU A 23 3.74 7.46 26.13
CA LEU A 23 4.73 7.78 27.16
C LEU A 23 4.14 8.76 28.18
N PRO A 24 4.66 8.76 29.42
CA PRO A 24 4.26 9.74 30.41
C PRO A 24 4.56 11.17 29.92
N GLU A 25 3.82 12.12 30.47
CA GLU A 25 3.96 13.53 30.13
C GLU A 25 5.36 14.06 30.48
N GLY A 26 5.86 15.02 29.70
CA GLY A 26 7.20 15.59 29.86
C GLY A 26 8.32 14.85 29.12
N ILE A 27 8.06 13.68 28.53
CA ILE A 27 9.06 12.95 27.71
C ILE A 27 8.85 13.23 26.22
N TYR A 28 9.84 13.83 25.57
CA TYR A 28 9.83 14.09 24.13
C TYR A 28 10.86 13.23 23.38
N ILE A 29 10.38 12.36 22.48
CA ILE A 29 11.22 11.53 21.62
C ILE A 29 11.12 12.02 20.17
N LYS A 30 12.28 12.32 19.58
CA LYS A 30 12.44 12.64 18.16
C LYS A 30 13.52 11.77 17.53
N GLU A 31 13.47 11.66 16.21
CA GLU A 31 14.59 11.10 15.44
C GLU A 31 15.75 12.09 15.43
N ASP A 32 16.97 11.57 15.51
CA ASP A 32 18.18 12.35 15.30
C ASP A 32 18.46 12.45 13.80
N PHE A 33 18.51 13.69 13.34
CA PHE A 33 18.71 14.07 11.94
C PHE A 33 19.97 14.93 11.83
N THR A 34 20.60 14.92 10.65
CA THR A 34 21.72 15.83 10.35
C THR A 34 21.24 17.28 10.36
N LYS A 35 22.17 18.23 10.49
CA LYS A 35 21.83 19.67 10.51
C LYS A 35 21.16 20.11 9.19
N GLU A 36 21.72 19.66 8.07
CA GLU A 36 21.21 19.92 6.72
C GLU A 36 19.76 19.46 6.56
N THR A 37 19.46 18.22 6.97
CA THR A 37 18.09 17.70 6.89
C THR A 37 17.12 18.46 7.79
N LEU A 38 17.56 18.95 8.95
CA LEU A 38 16.72 19.79 9.81
C LEU A 38 16.40 21.14 9.18
N GLU A 39 17.36 21.77 8.51
CA GLU A 39 17.16 23.05 7.81
C GLU A 39 16.18 22.91 6.65
N ILE A 40 16.34 21.87 5.82
CA ILE A 40 15.40 21.56 4.74
C ILE A 40 13.99 21.29 5.29
N ARG A 41 13.88 20.57 6.41
CA ARG A 41 12.57 20.32 7.02
C ARG A 41 11.92 21.61 7.54
N LYS A 42 12.69 22.53 8.11
CA LYS A 42 12.19 23.84 8.56
C LYS A 42 11.66 24.66 7.39
N SER A 43 12.35 24.70 6.26
CA SER A 43 11.88 25.44 5.07
C SER A 43 10.64 24.81 4.42
N LEU A 44 10.44 23.49 4.58
CA LEU A 44 9.25 22.78 4.08
C LEU A 44 8.04 22.82 5.03
N GLN A 45 8.21 23.21 6.29
CA GLN A 45 7.11 23.33 7.25
C GLN A 45 5.98 24.27 6.79
N PRO A 46 6.24 25.51 6.31
CA PRO A 46 5.15 26.41 5.89
C PRO A 46 4.34 25.81 4.74
N LYS A 47 5.01 25.25 3.72
CA LYS A 47 4.35 24.58 2.59
C LYS A 47 3.49 23.40 3.03
N LEU A 48 3.92 22.66 4.05
CA LEU A 48 3.15 21.55 4.61
C LEU A 48 1.88 22.04 5.31
N GLU A 49 1.95 23.16 6.02
CA GLU A 49 0.80 23.76 6.70
C GLU A 49 -0.23 24.31 5.69
N GLU A 50 0.24 24.98 4.63
CA GLU A 50 -0.61 25.42 3.52
C GLU A 50 -1.38 24.26 2.89
N GLU A 51 -0.71 23.14 2.60
CA GLU A 51 -1.37 21.96 2.02
C GLU A 51 -2.37 21.32 2.99
N ARG A 52 -2.10 21.33 4.30
CA ARG A 52 -3.07 20.86 5.31
C ARG A 52 -4.28 21.77 5.42
N ASN A 53 -4.09 23.08 5.35
CA ASN A 53 -5.17 24.06 5.40
C ASN A 53 -6.07 23.97 4.16
N LYS A 54 -5.53 23.59 3.00
CA LYS A 54 -6.30 23.25 1.79
C LYS A 54 -7.13 21.96 1.93
N GLY A 55 -6.92 21.17 2.99
CA GLY A 55 -7.58 19.87 3.20
C GLY A 55 -6.87 18.68 2.54
N ASN A 56 -5.64 18.86 2.02
CA ASN A 56 -4.84 17.76 1.49
C ASN A 56 -4.11 17.02 2.62
N ILE A 57 -3.84 15.73 2.42
CA ILE A 57 -3.03 14.94 3.35
C ILE A 57 -1.56 15.11 2.98
N ALA A 58 -0.88 16.01 3.69
CA ALA A 58 0.53 16.31 3.50
C ALA A 58 1.40 15.84 4.68
N TYR A 59 2.53 15.21 4.37
CA TYR A 59 3.53 14.78 5.34
C TYR A 59 4.96 14.86 4.78
N LEU A 60 5.93 15.12 5.67
CA LEU A 60 7.36 15.11 5.32
C LEU A 60 7.93 13.70 5.47
N ARG A 61 8.61 13.21 4.43
CA ARG A 61 9.40 11.98 4.46
C ARG A 61 10.83 12.29 4.04
N GLY A 62 11.76 12.20 4.98
CA GLY A 62 13.13 12.70 4.76
C GLY A 62 13.09 14.17 4.35
N GLU A 63 13.80 14.54 3.30
CA GLU A 63 13.88 15.91 2.76
C GLU A 63 12.74 16.28 1.81
N LYS A 64 11.72 15.42 1.65
CA LYS A 64 10.68 15.60 0.65
C LYS A 64 9.31 15.82 1.29
N LEU A 65 8.55 16.76 0.73
CA LEU A 65 7.12 16.94 1.01
C LEU A 65 6.31 16.03 0.10
N ILE A 66 5.46 15.19 0.70
CA ILE A 66 4.55 14.31 -0.03
C ILE A 66 3.13 14.78 0.25
N THR A 67 2.43 15.16 -0.82
CA THR A 67 1.03 15.58 -0.78
C THR A 67 0.17 14.50 -1.44
N LYS A 68 -0.92 14.13 -0.78
CA LYS A 68 -1.94 13.21 -1.31
C LYS A 68 -3.30 13.87 -1.20
N LYS A 69 -4.08 13.79 -2.28
CA LYS A 69 -5.49 14.20 -2.23
C LYS A 69 -6.30 13.13 -1.51
N PRO A 70 -7.34 13.49 -0.76
CA PRO A 70 -8.19 12.51 -0.06
C PRO A 70 -8.86 11.52 -1.03
N SER A 71 -9.21 11.97 -2.24
CA SER A 71 -9.78 11.13 -3.30
C SER A 71 -8.86 10.00 -3.78
N ASP A 72 -7.55 10.26 -3.86
CA ASP A 72 -6.56 9.29 -4.33
C ASP A 72 -6.39 8.12 -3.36
N ILE A 73 -6.59 8.36 -2.06
CA ILE A 73 -6.54 7.33 -1.02
C ILE A 73 -7.71 6.37 -1.18
N GLN A 74 -8.92 6.88 -1.40
CA GLN A 74 -10.09 6.04 -1.64
C GLN A 74 -9.92 5.17 -2.90
N LYS A 75 -9.30 5.70 -3.97
CA LYS A 75 -9.02 4.93 -5.19
C LYS A 75 -8.03 3.78 -4.96
N SER A 76 -7.08 3.95 -4.05
CA SER A 76 -6.18 2.88 -3.60
C SER A 76 -6.90 1.83 -2.75
N GLU A 77 -7.84 2.25 -1.89
CA GLU A 77 -8.60 1.35 -1.02
C GLU A 77 -9.50 0.39 -1.82
N LYS A 78 -10.05 0.85 -2.95
CA LYS A 78 -10.89 0.03 -3.87
C LYS A 78 -10.18 -1.21 -4.43
N ARG A 79 -8.84 -1.28 -4.38
CA ARG A 79 -8.07 -2.48 -4.80
C ARG A 79 -7.74 -3.42 -3.65
N LYS A 80 -8.13 -3.09 -2.42
CA LYS A 80 -7.99 -3.99 -1.29
C LYS A 80 -9.22 -4.89 -1.25
N ARG A 81 -8.97 -6.18 -1.02
CA ARG A 81 -10.00 -7.19 -0.79
C ARG A 81 -10.82 -6.82 0.45
N ASP A 82 -12.13 -7.00 0.39
CA ASP A 82 -13.00 -6.84 1.54
C ASP A 82 -12.52 -7.76 2.68
N PRO A 83 -12.27 -7.24 3.91
CA PRO A 83 -11.78 -8.03 5.02
C PRO A 83 -12.73 -9.16 5.45
N PHE A 84 -14.03 -9.08 5.14
CA PHE A 84 -15.00 -10.15 5.39
C PHE A 84 -14.92 -11.28 4.37
N TYR A 85 -14.44 -11.01 3.15
CA TYR A 85 -14.22 -12.02 2.13
C TYR A 85 -12.88 -12.74 2.36
N SER A 86 -12.78 -13.54 3.43
CA SER A 86 -11.76 -14.58 3.47
C SER A 86 -11.94 -15.54 2.28
N PRO A 87 -10.90 -16.21 1.76
CA PRO A 87 -11.08 -17.27 0.77
C PRO A 87 -11.91 -18.36 1.44
N ASN A 88 -13.21 -18.40 1.14
CA ASN A 88 -14.08 -19.44 1.66
C ASN A 88 -13.65 -20.74 1.01
N GLN A 89 -13.07 -21.66 1.79
CA GLN A 89 -12.62 -22.97 1.31
C GLN A 89 -13.79 -23.80 0.73
N ASN A 90 -15.03 -23.40 0.99
CA ASN A 90 -16.25 -24.11 0.58
C ASN A 90 -17.05 -23.44 -0.54
N GLN A 91 -16.51 -22.40 -1.20
CA GLN A 91 -17.07 -21.88 -2.44
C GLN A 91 -16.03 -21.98 -3.54
N GLN A 92 -15.80 -23.22 -4.00
CA GLN A 92 -15.32 -23.42 -5.36
C GLN A 92 -16.45 -22.95 -6.29
N PRO A 93 -16.30 -21.88 -7.09
CA PRO A 93 -17.03 -21.85 -8.34
C PRO A 93 -16.54 -23.07 -9.12
N PHE A 94 -17.40 -24.08 -9.22
CA PHE A 94 -17.16 -25.17 -10.14
C PHE A 94 -16.86 -24.55 -11.51
N SER A 95 -15.75 -25.03 -12.10
CA SER A 95 -15.23 -24.78 -13.45
C SER A 95 -14.71 -23.38 -13.80
N ALA A 96 -13.42 -23.16 -13.54
CA ALA A 96 -12.43 -22.78 -14.59
C ALA A 96 -10.96 -22.76 -14.08
N GLY A 97 -10.64 -23.50 -13.02
CA GLY A 97 -9.23 -23.76 -12.66
C GLY A 97 -8.65 -24.87 -13.54
N PRO A 98 -7.36 -24.83 -13.90
CA PRO A 98 -6.75 -25.86 -14.73
C PRO A 98 -6.82 -27.19 -13.99
N LYS A 99 -7.55 -28.16 -14.56
CA LYS A 99 -7.57 -29.54 -14.07
C LYS A 99 -6.14 -30.06 -14.16
N LYS A 100 -5.59 -30.57 -13.06
CA LYS A 100 -4.31 -31.29 -13.09
C LYS A 100 -4.53 -32.57 -13.90
N ILE A 101 -4.21 -32.54 -15.19
CA ILE A 101 -4.27 -33.71 -16.05
C ILE A 101 -2.99 -34.51 -15.73
N ALA A 102 -3.18 -35.77 -15.31
CA ALA A 102 -2.08 -36.72 -15.17
C ALA A 102 -1.33 -36.76 -16.51
N ALA A 103 -0.01 -36.57 -16.46
CA ALA A 103 0.88 -36.27 -17.59
C ALA A 103 0.83 -37.34 -18.70
N LYS A 104 -0.21 -37.30 -19.54
CA LYS A 104 -0.24 -37.94 -20.84
C LYS A 104 -0.71 -36.88 -21.84
N ASN A 105 0.30 -36.31 -22.49
CA ASN A 105 0.28 -35.47 -23.70
C ASN A 105 -0.45 -34.12 -23.59
N ALA A 106 0.21 -33.16 -22.94
CA ALA A 106 -0.17 -31.75 -22.87
C ALA A 106 -0.39 -31.09 -24.26
N PHE A 107 0.21 -31.63 -25.33
CA PHE A 107 0.09 -31.09 -26.69
C PHE A 107 -1.33 -31.28 -27.28
N GLU A 108 -1.96 -32.42 -27.04
CA GLU A 108 -3.29 -32.75 -27.58
C GLU A 108 -4.41 -31.88 -26.94
N PHE A 109 -4.15 -31.35 -25.73
CA PHE A 109 -5.10 -30.49 -25.04
C PHE A 109 -5.08 -29.04 -25.56
N MET A 110 -3.94 -28.57 -26.08
CA MET A 110 -3.82 -27.20 -26.61
C MET A 110 -4.41 -27.06 -28.02
N THR A 111 -4.47 -28.14 -28.78
CA THR A 111 -4.91 -28.13 -30.19
C THR A 111 -6.41 -28.40 -30.36
N ARG A 112 -7.18 -28.65 -29.28
CA ARG A 112 -8.65 -28.72 -29.36
C ARG A 112 -9.21 -27.32 -29.63
N HIS A 113 -9.39 -27.04 -30.92
CA HIS A 113 -10.01 -25.85 -31.48
C HIS A 113 -11.24 -25.40 -30.67
N ARG A 114 -11.25 -24.12 -30.29
CA ARG A 114 -12.45 -23.41 -29.88
C ARG A 114 -13.34 -23.24 -31.11
N SER A 115 -14.36 -24.09 -31.27
CA SER A 115 -15.42 -23.88 -32.25
C SER A 115 -16.34 -22.75 -31.80
N ASN A 116 -15.89 -21.50 -31.97
CA ASN A 116 -16.77 -20.34 -31.90
C ASN A 116 -17.24 -20.05 -33.34
N SER A 117 -18.40 -20.59 -33.74
CA SER A 117 -19.06 -20.15 -34.97
C SER A 117 -19.63 -18.74 -34.75
N PHE A 118 -19.08 -17.76 -35.45
CA PHE A 118 -19.61 -16.41 -35.51
C PHE A 118 -20.86 -16.44 -36.40
N ASN A 119 -22.05 -16.30 -35.81
CA ASN A 119 -23.31 -16.17 -36.56
C ASN A 119 -23.44 -14.70 -37.02
N GLU A 120 -23.12 -14.42 -38.28
CA GLU A 120 -23.53 -13.16 -38.91
C GLU A 120 -25.02 -13.23 -39.26
N LYS A 121 -25.81 -12.32 -38.66
CA LYS A 121 -27.17 -12.05 -39.12
C LYS A 121 -27.06 -11.18 -40.36
N ILE A 122 -27.29 -11.75 -41.54
CA ILE A 122 -27.59 -10.98 -42.75
C ILE A 122 -29.06 -10.55 -42.66
N ASN A 123 -29.29 -9.24 -42.53
CA ASN A 123 -30.62 -8.65 -42.72
C ASN A 123 -30.74 -8.24 -44.20
N ASN A 124 -31.72 -8.84 -44.88
CA ASN A 124 -32.32 -8.53 -46.19
C ASN A 124 -31.41 -8.38 -47.41
#